data_AF-A0A482VL33-F1
#
_entry.id   AF-A0A482VL33-F1
#
_cell.length_a   1.000
_cell.length_b   1.000
_cell.length_c   1.000
_cell.angle_alpha   90.00
_cell.angle_beta   90.00
_cell.angle_gamma   90.00
#
_symmetry.space_group_name_H-M   'P 1'
#
loop_
_entity.id
_entity.type
_entity.pdbx_description
1 polymer ?
#
loop_
_entity_poly.entity_id
_entity_poly.type
_entity_poly.pdbx_seq_one_letter_code
_entity_poly.pdbx_strand_id
1 'polypeptide(L)' 'MVFTQEQNIFIVESYFRNGHLVDGVWQYSVQTCSAEFLQQHSIDT' A
#
# COMPACT_ATOMS: atom_id res chain seq x y z
N MET A 1 3.40 -12.96 10.77
CA MET A 1 2.56 -12.97 9.54
C MET A 1 3.52 -13.05 8.36
N VAL A 2 3.46 -14.11 7.55
CA VAL A 2 4.30 -14.26 6.36
C VAL A 2 3.46 -13.81 5.18
N PHE A 3 3.85 -12.70 4.57
CA PHE A 3 3.20 -12.19 3.37
C PHE A 3 3.71 -12.93 2.13
N THR A 4 2.84 -13.09 1.14
CA THR A 4 3.25 -13.60 -0.17
C THR A 4 4.18 -12.58 -0.86
N GLN A 5 4.93 -13.03 -1.87
CA GLN A 5 5.80 -12.14 -2.64
C GLN A 5 5.02 -10.98 -3.27
N GLU A 6 3.83 -11.26 -3.82
CA GLU A 6 2.95 -10.24 -4.41
C GLU A 6 2.48 -9.22 -3.37
N GLN A 7 2.13 -9.67 -2.17
CA GLN A 7 1.76 -8.79 -1.07
C GLN A 7 2.92 -7.89 -0.62
N ASN A 8 4.15 -8.42 -0.57
CA ASN A 8 5.34 -7.62 -0.24
C ASN A 8 5.63 -6.56 -1.31
N ILE A 9 5.56 -6.92 -2.59
CA ILE A 9 5.74 -5.98 -3.70
C ILE A 9 4.69 -4.87 -3.62
N PHE A 10 3.42 -5.24 -3.39
CA PHE A 10 2.35 -4.29 -3.25
C PHE A 10 2.54 -3.31 -2.07
N ILE A 11 2.99 -3.81 -0.91
CA ILE A 11 3.28 -2.96 0.26
C ILE A 11 4.43 -1.97 -0.05
N VAL A 12 5.47 -2.39 -0.77
CA VAL A 12 6.58 -1.51 -1.13
C VAL A 12 6.15 -0.45 -2.15
N GLU A 13 5.42 -0.85 -3.20
CA GLU A 13 4.91 0.07 -4.22
C GLU A 13 3.96 1.11 -3.64
N SER A 14 3.05 0.68 -2.75
CA SER A 14 2.13 1.57 -2.04
C SER A 14 2.85 2.49 -1.05
N TYR A 15 3.92 2.03 -0.40
CA TYR A 15 4.78 2.89 0.42
C TYR A 15 5.42 4.01 -0.42
N PHE A 16 5.83 3.72 -1.66
CA PHE A 16 6.38 4.73 -2.57
C PHE A 16 5.32 5.66 -3.17
N ARG A 17 4.11 5.16 -3.47
CA ARG A 17 3.02 5.98 -4.05
C ARG A 17 2.34 6.88 -3.01
N ASN A 18 2.05 6.33 -1.83
CA ASN A 18 1.22 6.96 -0.80
C ASN A 18 2.01 7.36 0.43
N GLY A 19 3.32 7.14 0.40
CA GLY A 19 4.22 7.69 1.39
C GLY A 19 4.13 9.21 1.37
N HIS A 20 3.96 9.82 2.52
CA HIS A 20 4.09 11.26 2.68
C HIS A 20 5.26 11.56 3.60
N LEU A 21 6.12 12.48 3.19
CA LEU A 21 7.19 12.97 4.04
C LEU A 21 6.63 14.03 4.98
N VAL A 22 6.50 13.68 6.26
CA VAL A 22 6.03 14.59 7.32
C VAL A 22 7.15 14.75 8.32
N ASP A 23 7.64 15.98 8.50
CA ASP A 23 8.77 16.31 9.39
C ASP A 23 10.03 15.45 9.16
N GLY A 24 10.29 15.08 7.90
CA GLY A 24 11.44 14.24 7.52
C GLY A 24 11.24 12.75 7.77
N VAL A 25 10.08 12.33 8.26
CA VAL A 25 9.70 10.92 8.43
C VAL A 25 8.70 10.53 7.35
N TRP A 26 8.99 9.44 6.65
CA TRP A 26 8.04 8.84 5.72
C TRP A 26 6.93 8.18 6.51
N GLN A 27 5.74 8.76 6.44
CA GLN A 27 4.52 8.19 6.99
C GLN A 27 3.79 7.44 5.88
N TYR A 28 3.33 6.24 6.19
CA TYR A 28 2.49 5.44 5.30
C TYR A 28 1.40 4.76 6.11
N SER A 29 0.27 4.49 5.46
CA SER A 29 -0.86 3.78 6.05
C SER A 29 -1.13 2.50 5.28
N VAL A 30 -0.88 1.35 5.91
CA VAL A 30 -1.23 0.01 5.37
C VAL A 30 -2.73 -0.07 5.06
N GLN A 31 -3.56 0.59 5.88
CA GLN A 31 -5.02 0.60 5.69
C GLN A 31 -5.43 1.35 4.43
N THR A 32 -4.80 2.50 4.17
CA THR A 32 -5.04 3.29 2.94
C THR A 32 -4.58 2.52 1.71
N CYS A 33 -3.39 1.93 1.78
CA CYS A 33 -2.85 1.03 0.77
C CYS A 33 -3.79 -0.16 0.48
N SER A 34 -4.31 -0.81 1.52
CA SER A 34 -5.24 -1.93 1.37
C SER A 34 -6.58 -1.49 0.77
N ALA A 35 -7.07 -0.30 1.11
CA ALA A 35 -8.29 0.26 0.52
C ALA A 35 -8.12 0.54 -0.98
N GLU A 36 -6.97 1.09 -1.39
CA GLU A 36 -6.64 1.31 -2.80
C GLU A 36 -6.51 -0.01 -3.58
N PHE A 37 -5.85 -1.02 -2.99
CA PHE A 37 -5.78 -2.36 -3.57
C PHE A 37 -7.18 -2.91 -3.87
N LEU A 38 -8.03 -2.90 -2.84
CA LEU A 38 -9.39 -3.40 -2.95
C LEU A 38 -10.18 -2.57 -3.95
N GLN A 39 -10.02 -1.25 -4.00
CA GLN A 39 -10.69 -0.42 -5.00
C GLN A 39 -10.24 -0.75 -6.43
N GLN A 40 -8.94 -0.94 -6.67
CA GLN A 40 -8.42 -1.29 -7.99
C GLN A 40 -8.83 -2.70 -8.42
N HIS A 41 -8.93 -3.64 -7.49
CA HIS A 41 -9.31 -5.03 -7.76
C HIS A 41 -10.81 -5.31 -7.66
N SER A 42 -11.64 -4.37 -7.18
CA SER A 42 -13.11 -4.51 -7.11
C SER A 42 -13.84 -3.99 -8.35
N ILE A 43 -13.16 -3.44 -9.35
CA ILE A 43 -13.79 -2.96 -10.60
C ILE A 43 -13.98 -4.11 -11.62
N ASP A 44 -13.44 -5.31 -11.36
CA ASP A 44 -13.52 -6.48 -12.26
C ASP A 44 -14.57 -7.53 -11.82
N THR A 45 -15.73 -7.14 -11.28
CA THR A 45 -16.89 -8.05 -11.09
C THR A 45 -18.19 -7.36 -11.49
#